data_AF-A0A9E7IJX6-F1
#
_entry.id   AF-A0A9E7IJX6-F1
#
_cell.length_a   1.000
_cell.length_b   1.000
_cell.length_c   1.000
_cell.angle_alpha   90.00
_cell.angle_beta   90.00
_cell.angle_gamma   90.00
#
_symmetry.space_group_name_H-M   'P 1'
#
loop_
_entity.id
_entity.type
_entity.pdbx_description
1 polymer ?
#
loop_
_entity_poly.entity_id
_entity_poly.type
_entity_poly.pdbx_seq_one_letter_code
_entity_poly.pdbx_strand_id
1 'polypeptide(L)' 'MRLLEEFGQSRFEAGEKKGIEKNKVETAEKLLKRDLSMKFVSEITDIPTRELETIYKK' A
#
# COMPACT_ATOMS: atom_id res chain seq x y z
N MET A 1 12.40 -16.91 29.81
CA MET A 1 11.13 -16.38 29.25
C MET A 1 11.46 -15.27 28.25
N ARG A 2 11.73 -15.58 26.97
CA ARG A 2 12.08 -14.55 25.94
C ARG A 2 11.40 -14.78 24.57
N LEU A 3 10.64 -15.87 24.42
CA LEU A 3 10.00 -16.26 23.15
C LEU A 3 8.66 -15.56 22.87
N LEU A 4 7.99 -15.01 23.90
CA LEU A 4 6.67 -14.38 23.74
C LEU A 4 6.76 -12.93 23.23
N GLU A 5 7.86 -12.22 23.52
CA GLU A 5 8.04 -10.82 23.11
C GLU A 5 8.37 -10.68 21.62
N GLU A 6 9.22 -11.57 21.06
CA GLU A 6 9.58 -11.55 19.62
C GLU A 6 8.38 -11.87 18.70
N PHE A 7 7.50 -12.79 19.11
CA PHE A 7 6.30 -13.16 18.33
C PHE A 7 5.24 -12.05 18.30
N GLY A 8 5.15 -11.24 19.36
CA GLY A 8 4.23 -10.11 19.46
C GLY A 8 4.63 -8.96 18.53
N GLN A 9 5.92 -8.61 18.49
CA GLN A 9 6.44 -7.55 17.63
C GLN A 9 6.25 -7.86 16.14
N SER A 10 6.53 -9.11 15.72
CA SER A 10 6.39 -9.52 14.32
C SER A 10 4.95 -9.40 13.78
N ARG A 11 3.93 -9.69 14.61
CA ARG A 11 2.52 -9.55 14.21
C ARG A 11 2.08 -8.10 14.14
N PHE A 12 2.60 -7.25 15.02
CA PHE A 12 2.28 -5.82 15.04
C PHE A 12 2.88 -5.13 13.80
N GLU A 13 4.15 -5.40 13.49
CA GLU A 13 4.80 -4.90 12.27
C GLU A 13 4.10 -5.38 10.99
N ALA A 14 3.68 -6.64 10.95
CA ALA A 14 2.93 -7.17 9.81
C ALA A 14 1.55 -6.51 9.67
N GLY A 15 0.89 -6.20 10.79
CA GLY A 15 -0.37 -5.47 10.82
C GLY A 15 -0.24 -4.03 10.34
N GLU A 16 0.77 -3.31 10.81
CA GLU A 16 1.07 -1.93 10.39
C GLU A 16 1.44 -1.86 8.91
N LYS A 17 2.35 -2.71 8.43
CA LYS A 17 2.73 -2.76 7.00
C LYS A 17 1.51 -3.02 6.11
N LYS A 18 0.65 -3.96 6.51
CA LYS A 18 -0.58 -4.29 5.76
C LYS A 18 -1.63 -3.17 5.80
N GLY A 19 -1.70 -2.41 6.91
CA GLY A 19 -2.53 -1.22 7.03
C GLY A 19 -2.05 -0.06 6.15
N ILE A 20 -0.74 0.20 6.15
CA ILE A 20 -0.12 1.24 5.32
C ILE A 20 -0.28 0.90 3.83
N GLU A 21 -0.05 -0.36 3.44
CA GLU A 21 -0.18 -0.82 2.05
C GLU A 21 -1.62 -0.69 1.54
N LYS A 22 -2.63 -1.09 2.33
CA LYS A 22 -4.04 -0.85 1.99
C LYS A 22 -4.35 0.63 1.75
N ASN A 23 -3.81 1.51 2.60
CA ASN A 23 -4.09 2.93 2.50
C ASN A 23 -3.45 3.56 1.26
N LYS A 24 -2.26 3.08 0.85
CA LYS A 24 -1.60 3.49 -0.39
C LYS A 24 -2.39 3.08 -1.63
N VAL A 25 -2.88 1.83 -1.67
CA VAL A 25 -3.69 1.32 -2.78
C VAL A 25 -5.02 2.08 -2.90
N GLU A 26 -5.71 2.32 -1.78
CA GLU A 26 -6.97 3.08 -1.79
C GLU A 26 -6.75 4.54 -2.23
N THR A 27 -5.62 5.14 -1.82
CA THR A 27 -5.22 6.48 -2.27
C THR A 27 -4.94 6.48 -3.77
N ALA A 28 -4.20 5.49 -4.27
CA ALA A 28 -3.93 5.33 -5.69
C ALA A 28 -5.22 5.22 -6.52
N GLU A 29 -6.17 4.38 -6.09
CA GLU A 29 -7.48 4.26 -6.75
C GLU A 29 -8.22 5.60 -6.80
N LYS A 30 -8.28 6.34 -5.69
CA LYS A 30 -8.94 7.64 -5.61
C LYS A 30 -8.32 8.66 -6.55
N LEU A 31 -6.99 8.66 -6.66
CA LEU A 31 -6.26 9.56 -7.55
C LEU A 31 -6.47 9.19 -9.03
N LEU A 32 -6.41 7.90 -9.36
CA LEU A 32 -6.65 7.41 -10.72
C LEU A 32 -8.11 7.64 -11.18
N LYS A 33 -9.08 7.52 -10.28
CA LYS A 33 -10.50 7.87 -10.53
C LYS A 33 -10.73 9.36 -10.80
N ARG A 34 -9.77 10.22 -10.46
CA ARG A 34 -9.78 11.66 -10.76
C ARG A 34 -9.08 12.00 -12.07
N ASP A 35 -8.83 11.02 -12.93
CA ASP A 35 -8.12 11.18 -14.21
C ASP A 35 -6.68 11.70 -14.05
N LEU A 36 -6.05 11.47 -12.87
CA LEU A 36 -4.65 11.80 -12.66
C LEU A 36 -3.74 10.78 -13.36
N SER A 37 -2.62 11.27 -13.89
CA SER A 37 -1.67 10.42 -14.62
C SER A 37 -1.07 9.33 -13.72
N MET A 38 -0.93 8.11 -14.26
CA MET A 38 -0.31 6.99 -13.52
C MET A 38 1.10 7.30 -13.02
N LYS A 39 1.89 8.11 -13.76
CA LYS A 39 3.22 8.56 -13.31
C LYS A 39 3.11 9.37 -12.02
N PHE A 40 2.19 10.34 -11.98
CA PHE A 40 1.98 11.18 -10.80
C PHE A 40 1.46 10.37 -9.60
N VAL A 41 0.52 9.45 -9.83
CA VAL A 41 0.03 8.56 -8.77
C VAL A 41 1.15 7.65 -8.25
N SER A 42 2.03 7.18 -9.13
CA SER A 42 3.19 6.37 -8.78
C SER A 42 4.14 7.11 -7.84
N GLU A 43 4.42 8.38 -8.13
CA GLU A 43 5.28 9.23 -7.29
C GLU A 43 4.66 9.51 -5.91
N ILE A 44 3.34 9.71 -5.82
CA ILE A 44 2.68 10.01 -4.53
C ILE A 44 2.55 8.77 -3.66
N THR A 45 2.18 7.64 -4.27
CA THR A 45 1.84 6.42 -3.52
C THR A 45 3.02 5.50 -3.34
N ASP A 46 4.13 5.78 -4.02
CA ASP A 46 5.32 4.91 -4.10
C ASP A 46 4.97 3.53 -4.71
N ILE A 47 3.90 3.47 -5.50
CA ILE A 47 3.43 2.24 -6.17
C ILE A 47 3.91 2.28 -7.64
N PRO A 48 4.55 1.22 -8.16
CA PRO A 48 4.96 1.16 -9.55
C PRO A 48 3.77 1.32 -10.51
N THR A 49 3.98 2.00 -11.65
CA THR A 49 2.94 2.15 -12.67
C THR A 49 2.34 0.82 -13.15
N ARG A 50 3.14 -0.25 -13.22
CA ARG A 50 2.64 -1.61 -13.53
C ARG A 50 1.60 -2.13 -12.54
N GLU A 51 1.79 -1.87 -11.25
CA GLU A 51 0.85 -2.23 -10.19
C GLU A 51 -0.40 -1.34 -10.27
N LEU A 52 -0.21 -0.03 -10.52
CA LEU A 52 -1.32 0.91 -10.71
C LEU A 52 -2.22 0.54 -11.89
N GLU A 53 -1.66 0.04 -13.00
CA GLU A 53 -2.46 -0.48 -14.12
C GLU A 53 -3.34 -1.66 -13.71
N THR A 54 -2.81 -2.55 -12.86
CA THR A 54 -3.55 -3.71 -12.36
C THR A 54 -4.67 -3.27 -11.41
N ILE A 55 -4.42 -2.25 -10.59
CA ILE A 55 -5.41 -1.67 -9.68
C ILE A 55 -6.50 -0.91 -10.44
N TYR A 56 -6.14 -0.18 -11.51
CA TYR A 56 -7.09 0.63 -12.29
C TYR A 56 -7.98 -0.19 -13.22
N LYS A 57 -7.45 -1.28 -13.78
CA LYS A 57 -8.19 -2.16 -14.71
C LYS A 57 -9.10 -3.16 -13.99
N LYS A 58 -9.04 -3.23 -12.66
CA LYS A 58 -9.83 -4.12 -11.82
C LYS A 58 -11.22 -3.54 -11.57
#